data_AF-A0A8T0TIB2-F1
#
_entry.id   AF-A0A8T0TIB2-F1
#
_cell.length_a   1.000
_cell.length_b   1.000
_cell.length_c   1.000
_cell.angle_alpha   90.00
_cell.angle_beta   90.00
_cell.angle_gamma   90.00
#
_symmetry.space_group_name_H-M   'P 1'
#
loop_
_entity.id
_entity.type
_entity.pdbx_description
1 polymer ?
#
loop_
_entity_poly.entity_id
_entity_poly.type
_entity_poly.pdbx_seq_one_letter_code
_entity_poly.pdbx_strand_id
1 'polypeptide(L)'
;MTTAARPTWAPAKGGNEQGGTRIFGPSQKFSSRDLAAHTSLKPRKEGQQTQEELQKRNLREELEERERKHYSSKDKSYAEERDRRKSLLLEGSKRDAEDKILRKERQQAEEEAKMKEAELMRGNPLININNPGSFSVKRRWDDDVVFKNQTRGETKTPKRFINDTIRSDFHRKFLQRYMK
;
A
#
# COMPACT_ATOMS: atom_id res chain seq x y z
N MET A 1 -24.05 44.35 -11.44
CA MET A 1 -23.90 42.91 -11.77
C MET A 1 -25.29 42.30 -11.90
N THR A 2 -25.58 41.52 -12.94
CA THR A 2 -26.91 40.93 -13.19
C THR A 2 -27.09 39.61 -12.44
N THR A 3 -28.29 39.35 -11.92
CA THR A 3 -28.66 38.17 -11.11
C THR A 3 -29.07 36.93 -11.93
N ALA A 4 -28.73 36.91 -13.22
CA ALA A 4 -29.14 35.85 -14.15
C ALA A 4 -28.36 34.54 -13.94
N ALA A 5 -27.06 34.61 -13.64
CA ALA A 5 -26.27 33.44 -13.26
C ALA A 5 -26.55 33.08 -11.81
N ARG A 6 -27.28 31.97 -11.58
CA ARG A 6 -27.66 31.49 -10.25
C ARG A 6 -27.48 29.97 -10.14
N PRO A 7 -27.05 29.44 -8.98
CA PRO A 7 -26.91 27.99 -8.77
C PRO A 7 -28.28 27.30 -8.69
N THR A 8 -28.30 25.99 -8.94
CA THR A 8 -29.49 25.15 -8.77
C THR A 8 -29.54 24.60 -7.35
N TRP A 9 -30.47 25.09 -6.53
CA TRP A 9 -30.69 24.58 -5.16
C TRP A 9 -31.66 23.40 -5.11
N ALA A 10 -32.63 23.37 -6.03
CA ALA A 10 -33.58 22.27 -6.18
C ALA A 10 -33.45 21.70 -7.59
N PRO A 11 -33.23 20.38 -7.75
CA PRO A 11 -33.21 19.75 -9.07
C PRO A 11 -34.62 19.68 -9.64
N ALA A 12 -34.72 19.55 -10.97
CA ALA A 12 -36.00 19.27 -11.63
C ALA A 12 -36.54 17.91 -11.17
N LYS A 13 -37.82 17.87 -10.77
CA LYS A 13 -38.50 16.64 -10.37
C LYS A 13 -39.10 15.95 -11.59
N GLY A 14 -38.75 14.69 -11.82
CA GLY A 14 -39.40 13.87 -12.83
C GLY A 14 -40.86 13.57 -12.45
N GLY A 15 -41.77 13.60 -13.43
CA GLY A 15 -43.18 13.25 -13.20
C GLY A 15 -44.11 13.56 -14.38
N ASN A 16 -44.14 14.79 -14.86
CA ASN A 16 -45.30 15.25 -15.65
C ASN A 16 -45.12 15.19 -17.18
N GLU A 17 -43.91 15.29 -17.72
CA GLU A 17 -43.75 15.64 -19.14
C GLU A 17 -43.29 14.48 -20.03
N GLN A 18 -42.36 13.63 -19.57
CA GLN A 18 -41.90 12.48 -20.36
C GLN A 18 -41.59 11.30 -19.44
N GLY A 19 -42.34 10.21 -19.62
CA GLY A 19 -42.07 8.93 -18.93
C GLY A 19 -42.63 8.78 -17.50
N GLY A 20 -43.28 9.80 -16.94
CA GLY A 20 -44.06 9.65 -15.69
C GLY A 20 -45.57 9.52 -15.93
N THR A 21 -46.36 9.57 -14.86
CA THR A 21 -47.85 9.57 -14.89
C THR A 21 -48.36 10.81 -15.63
N ARG A 22 -48.48 10.70 -16.96
CA ARG A 22 -48.75 11.84 -17.84
C ARG A 22 -50.16 12.40 -17.61
N ILE A 23 -50.24 13.71 -17.41
CA ILE A 23 -51.47 14.51 -17.48
C ILE A 23 -51.73 14.98 -18.93
N PHE A 24 -50.74 14.92 -19.82
CA PHE A 24 -50.81 15.37 -21.22
C PHE A 24 -50.66 14.21 -22.23
N GLY A 25 -51.28 14.36 -23.41
CA GLY A 25 -51.35 13.33 -24.45
C GLY A 25 -49.99 12.89 -25.00
N PRO A 26 -49.85 11.62 -25.45
CA PRO A 26 -48.57 11.10 -25.94
C PRO A 26 -48.11 11.78 -27.23
N SER A 27 -46.85 12.25 -27.24
CA SER A 27 -46.18 12.77 -28.44
C SER A 27 -45.85 11.63 -29.42
N GLN A 28 -45.96 11.90 -30.73
CA GLN A 28 -45.56 11.01 -31.83
C GLN A 28 -44.07 11.11 -32.18
N LYS A 29 -43.32 11.99 -31.50
CA LYS A 29 -41.88 12.18 -31.72
C LYS A 29 -41.09 11.10 -30.98
N PHE A 30 -40.19 10.41 -31.68
CA PHE A 30 -39.25 9.44 -31.09
C PHE A 30 -37.81 9.80 -31.46
N SER A 31 -36.86 9.43 -30.60
CA SER A 31 -35.42 9.56 -30.85
C SER A 31 -34.90 8.34 -31.62
N SER A 32 -33.77 8.49 -32.33
CA SER A 32 -33.06 7.34 -32.92
C SER A 32 -32.64 6.30 -31.86
N ARG A 33 -32.51 6.72 -30.59
CA ARG A 33 -32.22 5.84 -29.44
C ARG A 33 -33.43 5.05 -28.94
N ASP A 34 -34.65 5.48 -29.28
CA ASP A 34 -35.90 4.80 -28.86
C ASP A 34 -36.31 3.71 -29.85
N LEU A 35 -35.58 3.56 -30.96
CA LEU A 35 -35.76 2.47 -31.90
C LEU A 35 -35.46 1.14 -31.21
N ALA A 36 -36.19 0.09 -31.61
CA ALA A 36 -36.07 -1.23 -31.00
C ALA A 36 -34.63 -1.77 -31.09
N ALA A 37 -33.96 -1.86 -29.95
CA ALA A 37 -32.64 -2.43 -29.79
C ALA A 37 -32.61 -3.33 -28.54
N HIS A 38 -31.87 -4.44 -28.59
CA HIS A 38 -31.79 -5.41 -27.50
C HIS A 38 -33.16 -5.91 -26.99
N THR A 39 -34.04 -6.29 -27.92
CA THR A 39 -35.41 -6.76 -27.63
C THR A 39 -35.47 -8.11 -26.90
N SER A 40 -34.35 -8.83 -26.83
CA SER A 40 -34.22 -10.12 -26.14
C SER A 40 -33.28 -10.00 -24.95
N LEU A 41 -33.79 -10.37 -23.77
CA LEU A 41 -33.01 -10.46 -22.55
C LEU A 41 -32.19 -11.76 -22.54
N LYS A 42 -30.96 -11.70 -22.04
CA LYS A 42 -30.08 -12.87 -21.90
C LYS A 42 -30.27 -13.51 -20.52
N PRO A 43 -30.94 -14.67 -20.40
CA PRO A 43 -30.98 -15.41 -19.15
C PRO A 43 -29.62 -16.06 -18.89
N ARG A 44 -29.29 -16.29 -17.62
CA ARG A 44 -28.10 -17.06 -17.22
C ARG A 44 -28.32 -18.53 -17.60
N LYS A 45 -27.35 -19.13 -18.28
CA LYS A 45 -27.32 -20.59 -18.53
C LYS A 45 -26.71 -21.33 -17.35
N GLU A 46 -26.95 -22.63 -17.28
CA GLU A 46 -26.24 -23.52 -16.35
C GLU A 46 -24.71 -23.31 -16.49
N GLY A 47 -24.01 -23.27 -15.37
CA GLY A 47 -22.59 -22.91 -15.27
C GLY A 47 -22.30 -21.41 -15.20
N GLN A 48 -23.27 -20.51 -15.43
CA GLN A 48 -23.11 -19.05 -15.31
C GLN A 48 -23.61 -18.47 -13.98
N GLN A 49 -23.62 -19.29 -12.93
CA GLN A 49 -24.16 -18.95 -11.61
C GLN A 49 -25.66 -18.63 -11.69
N THR A 50 -26.45 -19.62 -12.12
CA THR A 50 -27.91 -19.54 -12.01
C THR A 50 -28.33 -19.46 -10.53
N GLN A 51 -29.52 -18.93 -10.27
CA GLN A 51 -30.00 -18.76 -8.89
C GLN A 51 -30.08 -20.10 -8.14
N GLU A 52 -30.52 -21.16 -8.82
CA GLU A 52 -30.61 -22.51 -8.26
C GLU A 52 -29.24 -23.09 -7.92
N GLU A 53 -28.23 -22.87 -8.76
CA GLU A 53 -26.86 -23.30 -8.46
C GLU A 53 -26.26 -22.54 -7.28
N LEU A 54 -26.57 -21.26 -7.12
CA LEU A 54 -26.10 -20.46 -5.99
C LEU A 54 -26.74 -20.92 -4.68
N GLN A 55 -28.03 -21.28 -4.69
CA GLN A 55 -28.72 -21.81 -3.51
C GLN A 55 -28.15 -23.15 -3.04
N LYS A 56 -27.69 -23.99 -3.97
CA LYS A 56 -27.10 -25.30 -3.67
C LYS A 56 -25.64 -25.22 -3.18
N ARG A 57 -24.95 -24.10 -3.41
CA ARG A 57 -23.50 -23.95 -3.13
C ARG A 57 -23.21 -23.41 -1.73
N ASN A 58 -22.19 -23.98 -1.08
CA ASN A 58 -21.62 -23.41 0.14
C ASN A 58 -20.60 -22.31 -0.20
N LEU A 59 -21.08 -21.08 -0.39
CA LEU A 59 -20.24 -19.95 -0.81
C LEU A 59 -19.13 -19.59 0.20
N ARG A 60 -19.35 -19.87 1.48
CA ARG A 60 -18.38 -19.55 2.54
C ARG A 60 -17.12 -20.40 2.40
N GLU A 61 -17.29 -21.71 2.22
CA GLU A 61 -16.18 -22.64 2.10
C GLU A 61 -15.39 -22.42 0.80
N GLU A 62 -16.09 -22.15 -0.31
CA GLU A 62 -15.47 -21.81 -1.59
C GLU A 62 -14.62 -20.52 -1.48
N LEU A 63 -15.12 -19.51 -0.77
CA LEU A 63 -14.39 -18.27 -0.50
C LEU A 63 -13.13 -18.55 0.31
N GLU A 64 -13.24 -19.28 1.43
CA GLU A 64 -12.11 -19.59 2.31
C GLU A 64 -11.03 -20.40 1.57
N GLU A 65 -11.40 -21.38 0.75
CA GLU A 65 -10.44 -22.13 -0.07
C GLU A 65 -9.76 -21.24 -1.11
N ARG A 66 -10.51 -20.36 -1.79
CA ARG A 66 -9.96 -19.47 -2.81
C ARG A 66 -9.02 -18.43 -2.21
N GLU A 67 -9.36 -17.90 -1.03
CA GLU A 67 -8.45 -17.06 -0.26
C GLU A 67 -7.18 -17.81 0.11
N ARG A 68 -7.29 -19.03 0.65
CA ARG A 68 -6.13 -19.86 0.99
C ARG A 68 -5.21 -20.07 -0.21
N LYS A 69 -5.76 -20.43 -1.37
CA LYS A 69 -4.99 -20.60 -2.63
C LYS A 69 -4.35 -19.30 -3.13
N HIS A 70 -5.05 -18.17 -2.99
CA HIS A 70 -4.52 -16.86 -3.36
C HIS A 70 -3.37 -16.43 -2.43
N TYR A 71 -3.48 -16.68 -1.12
CA TYR A 71 -2.41 -16.37 -0.18
C TYR A 71 -1.22 -17.33 -0.30
N SER A 72 -1.42 -18.59 -0.71
CA SER A 72 -0.31 -19.52 -0.95
C SER A 72 0.49 -19.21 -2.22
N SER A 73 -0.13 -18.59 -3.24
CA SER A 73 0.55 -18.22 -4.50
C SER A 73 1.17 -16.83 -4.47
N LYS A 74 0.79 -15.97 -3.51
CA LYS A 74 1.33 -14.63 -3.37
C LYS A 74 2.60 -14.66 -2.52
N ASP A 75 3.68 -14.17 -3.09
CA ASP A 75 5.02 -14.17 -2.51
C ASP A 75 5.05 -13.60 -1.08
N LYS A 76 5.89 -14.18 -0.21
CA LYS A 76 5.91 -13.99 1.27
C LYS A 76 5.95 -12.53 1.73
N SER A 77 6.43 -11.62 0.89
CA SER A 77 6.51 -10.17 1.16
C SER A 77 5.17 -9.53 1.53
N TYR A 78 4.05 -9.94 0.93
CA TYR A 78 2.72 -9.39 1.26
C TYR A 78 2.08 -10.05 2.49
N ALA A 79 2.39 -11.33 2.73
CA ALA A 79 1.96 -12.03 3.93
C ALA A 79 2.65 -11.43 5.17
N GLU A 80 3.97 -11.21 5.10
CA GLU A 80 4.72 -10.46 6.11
C GLU A 80 4.22 -9.03 6.27
N GLU A 81 3.86 -8.34 5.17
CA GLU A 81 3.04 -7.11 5.11
C GLU A 81 1.88 -7.05 6.12
N ARG A 82 0.93 -7.96 5.89
CA ARG A 82 -0.30 -8.07 6.67
C ARG A 82 -0.02 -8.54 8.09
N ASP A 83 0.87 -9.51 8.25
CA ASP A 83 1.23 -10.04 9.56
C ASP A 83 2.01 -9.03 10.37
N ARG A 84 2.87 -8.18 9.77
CA ARG A 84 3.44 -6.98 10.42
C ARG A 84 2.36 -6.00 10.81
N ARG A 85 1.37 -5.73 9.96
CA ARG A 85 0.28 -4.80 10.29
C ARG A 85 -0.61 -5.32 11.43
N LYS A 86 -0.90 -6.63 11.45
CA LYS A 86 -1.61 -7.29 12.56
C LYS A 86 -0.75 -7.39 13.82
N SER A 87 0.53 -7.72 13.66
CA SER A 87 1.50 -7.81 14.75
C SER A 87 1.72 -6.46 15.38
N LEU A 88 1.87 -5.37 14.62
CA LEU A 88 2.03 -4.01 15.15
C LEU A 88 0.86 -3.60 16.07
N LEU A 89 -0.36 -4.00 15.72
CA LEU A 89 -1.55 -3.80 16.57
C LEU A 89 -1.49 -4.62 17.88
N LEU A 90 -0.89 -5.81 17.84
CA LEU A 90 -0.77 -6.72 19.00
C LEU A 90 0.48 -6.42 19.86
N GLU A 91 1.56 -5.97 19.24
CA GLU A 91 2.87 -5.65 19.80
C GLU A 91 2.83 -4.34 20.57
N GLY A 92 1.95 -3.41 20.20
CA GLY A 92 1.62 -2.24 21.04
C GLY A 92 1.12 -2.61 22.44
N SER A 93 0.57 -3.81 22.65
CA SER A 93 0.17 -4.30 23.97
C SER A 93 1.25 -5.13 24.70
N LYS A 94 2.28 -5.61 23.98
CA LYS A 94 3.38 -6.43 24.56
C LYS A 94 4.63 -5.62 24.87
N ARG A 95 4.92 -4.57 24.07
CA ARG A 95 6.04 -3.64 24.30
C ARG A 95 5.98 -2.98 25.67
N ASP A 96 4.79 -2.66 26.17
CA ASP A 96 4.61 -2.09 27.52
C ASP A 96 5.01 -3.05 28.67
N ALA A 97 4.97 -4.36 28.42
CA ALA A 97 5.38 -5.40 29.38
C ALA A 97 6.87 -5.75 29.24
N GLU A 98 7.37 -5.85 28.01
CA GLU A 98 8.77 -6.20 27.70
C GLU A 98 9.74 -5.05 28.04
N ASP A 99 9.36 -3.79 27.84
CA ASP A 99 10.17 -2.61 28.20
C ASP A 99 10.42 -2.51 29.72
N LYS A 100 9.52 -3.04 30.55
CA LYS A 100 9.70 -3.08 32.01
C LYS A 100 10.69 -4.15 32.44
N ILE A 101 10.75 -5.28 31.73
CA ILE A 101 11.67 -6.39 32.02
C ILE A 101 13.08 -6.03 31.54
N LEU A 102 13.21 -5.48 30.34
CA LEU A 102 14.50 -5.12 29.74
C LEU A 102 15.22 -3.98 30.50
N ARG A 103 14.47 -3.03 31.07
CA ARG A 103 15.06 -1.98 31.93
C ARG A 103 15.67 -2.56 33.21
N LYS A 104 15.07 -3.60 33.78
CA LYS A 104 15.55 -4.24 35.00
C LYS A 104 16.78 -5.11 34.73
N GLU A 105 16.79 -5.82 33.61
CA GLU A 105 17.91 -6.68 33.19
C GLU A 105 19.14 -5.86 32.77
N ARG A 106 18.92 -4.72 32.10
CA ARG A 106 20.01 -3.78 31.75
C ARG A 106 20.67 -3.16 32.98
N GLN A 107 19.90 -2.85 34.02
CA GLN A 107 20.45 -2.37 35.29
C GLN A 107 21.34 -3.43 35.96
N GLN A 108 20.94 -4.70 35.93
CA GLN A 108 21.73 -5.81 36.49
C GLN A 108 23.01 -6.08 35.69
N ALA A 109 22.94 -6.07 34.35
CA ALA A 109 24.10 -6.26 33.50
C ALA A 109 25.13 -5.12 33.61
N GLU A 110 24.67 -3.88 33.85
CA GLU A 110 25.54 -2.72 34.06
C GLU A 110 26.28 -2.80 35.41
N GLU A 111 25.63 -3.30 36.47
CA GLU A 111 26.27 -3.58 37.76
C GLU A 111 27.32 -4.70 37.65
N GLU A 112 27.03 -5.78 36.93
CA GLU A 112 27.97 -6.88 36.71
C GLU A 112 29.17 -6.48 35.81
N ALA A 113 28.93 -5.69 34.76
CA ALA A 113 30.00 -5.19 33.90
C ALA A 113 30.95 -4.25 34.65
N LYS A 114 30.42 -3.40 35.53
CA LYS A 114 31.21 -2.49 36.35
C LYS A 114 32.07 -3.22 37.38
N MET A 115 31.58 -4.34 37.93
CA MET A 115 32.38 -5.23 38.79
C MET A 115 33.51 -5.91 38.01
N LYS A 116 33.23 -6.37 36.78
CA LYS A 116 34.20 -7.06 35.92
C LYS A 116 35.26 -6.13 35.33
N GLU A 117 34.91 -4.87 35.05
CA GLU A 117 35.83 -3.84 34.58
C GLU A 117 36.81 -3.40 35.68
N ALA A 118 36.35 -3.31 36.94
CA ALA A 118 37.22 -3.06 38.08
C ALA A 118 38.24 -4.19 38.31
N GLU A 119 37.88 -5.43 37.97
CA GLU A 119 38.76 -6.60 38.04
C GLU A 119 39.78 -6.63 36.87
N LEU A 120 39.39 -6.20 35.67
CA LEU A 120 40.25 -6.18 34.48
C LEU A 120 41.28 -5.04 34.49
N MET A 121 40.95 -3.88 35.08
CA MET A 121 41.86 -2.72 35.16
C MET A 121 43.05 -2.92 36.12
N ARG A 122 43.11 -4.04 36.84
CA ARG A 122 44.25 -4.41 37.70
C ARG A 122 45.28 -5.30 36.98
N GLY A 123 45.00 -5.80 35.78
CA GLY A 123 45.88 -6.75 35.10
C GLY A 123 45.92 -6.62 33.58
N ASN A 124 46.95 -5.93 33.06
CA ASN A 124 47.85 -6.37 31.97
C ASN A 124 48.28 -5.24 30.99
N PRO A 125 49.58 -4.84 30.98
CA PRO A 125 50.10 -3.70 30.21
C PRO A 125 50.86 -4.09 28.91
N LEU A 126 50.22 -4.64 27.86
CA LEU A 126 50.97 -5.08 26.66
C LEU A 126 50.18 -5.08 25.32
N ILE A 127 49.52 -3.98 24.91
CA ILE A 127 48.93 -3.90 23.56
C ILE A 127 49.31 -2.58 22.88
N ASN A 128 50.46 -2.58 22.21
CA ASN A 128 50.73 -1.78 21.02
C ASN A 128 52.06 -2.22 20.40
N ILE A 129 52.02 -3.05 19.35
CA ILE A 129 53.12 -3.23 18.37
C ILE A 129 52.54 -3.77 17.02
N ASN A 130 52.61 -2.90 16.00
CA ASN A 130 52.93 -3.10 14.57
C ASN A 130 52.21 -4.11 13.66
N ASN A 131 51.79 -3.60 12.49
CA ASN A 131 51.86 -4.31 11.22
C ASN A 131 52.09 -3.34 10.02
N PRO A 132 53.21 -3.42 9.28
CA PRO A 132 53.43 -2.67 8.03
C PRO A 132 53.44 -3.59 6.79
N GLY A 133 52.66 -3.26 5.76
CA GLY A 133 52.73 -3.93 4.46
C GLY A 133 51.87 -3.25 3.39
N SER A 134 52.49 -2.47 2.50
CA SER A 134 51.83 -1.62 1.49
C SER A 134 51.78 -2.27 0.10
N PHE A 135 50.57 -2.54 -0.42
CA PHE A 135 50.29 -2.99 -1.79
C PHE A 135 50.00 -1.78 -2.70
N SER A 136 50.84 -1.51 -3.71
CA SER A 136 50.68 -0.33 -4.57
C SER A 136 49.58 -0.52 -5.61
N VAL A 137 48.41 0.08 -5.38
CA VAL A 137 47.28 0.10 -6.33
C VAL A 137 47.54 1.12 -7.44
N LYS A 138 47.51 0.67 -8.72
CA LYS A 138 47.60 1.53 -9.91
C LYS A 138 46.42 2.52 -9.95
N ARG A 139 46.71 3.82 -10.16
CA ARG A 139 45.69 4.87 -10.34
C ARG A 139 44.76 4.52 -11.50
N ARG A 140 43.48 4.60 -11.22
CA ARG A 140 42.36 4.40 -12.15
C ARG A 140 41.91 5.74 -12.71
N TRP A 141 41.30 5.77 -13.89
CA TRP A 141 40.84 7.01 -14.53
C TRP A 141 39.78 7.75 -13.67
N ASP A 142 39.04 7.02 -12.84
CA ASP A 142 38.08 7.53 -11.86
C ASP A 142 38.72 8.08 -10.57
N ASP A 143 40.05 8.01 -10.41
CA ASP A 143 40.68 8.32 -9.13
C ASP A 143 40.74 9.83 -8.84
N ASP A 144 40.73 10.65 -9.90
CA ASP A 144 40.75 12.13 -9.87
C ASP A 144 39.34 12.76 -9.85
N VAL A 145 38.29 11.95 -9.67
CA VAL A 145 36.92 12.47 -9.55
C VAL A 145 36.64 12.85 -8.10
N VAL A 146 36.26 14.11 -7.89
CA VAL A 146 35.99 14.70 -6.56
C VAL A 146 34.75 14.13 -5.86
N PHE A 147 33.83 13.51 -6.60
CA PHE A 147 32.63 12.85 -6.06
C PHE A 147 32.60 11.37 -6.44
N LYS A 148 32.68 10.48 -5.45
CA LYS A 148 32.66 9.02 -5.65
C LYS A 148 31.39 8.43 -5.04
N ASN A 149 30.72 7.51 -5.76
CA ASN A 149 29.65 6.65 -5.23
C ASN A 149 28.43 7.37 -4.61
N GLN A 150 28.00 8.53 -5.13
CA GLN A 150 26.92 9.35 -4.54
C GLN A 150 25.56 8.63 -4.44
N THR A 151 25.25 7.73 -5.36
CA THR A 151 23.98 6.97 -5.39
C THR A 151 24.10 5.60 -4.71
N ARG A 152 25.25 5.29 -4.11
CA ARG A 152 25.49 3.98 -3.50
C ARG A 152 24.66 3.86 -2.22
N GLY A 153 23.61 3.04 -2.29
CA GLY A 153 22.67 2.81 -1.19
C GLY A 153 21.33 3.51 -1.35
N GLU A 154 21.08 4.18 -2.49
CA GLU A 154 19.77 4.79 -2.72
C GLU A 154 18.67 3.72 -2.82
N THR A 155 17.72 3.76 -1.89
CA THR A 155 16.60 2.82 -1.87
C THR A 155 15.62 3.18 -2.98
N LYS A 156 15.31 2.22 -3.87
CA LYS A 156 14.25 2.40 -4.86
C LYS A 156 12.94 2.74 -4.15
N THR A 157 12.23 3.74 -4.66
CA THR A 157 10.92 4.11 -4.11
C THR A 157 10.00 2.87 -4.13
N PRO A 158 9.44 2.45 -2.98
CA PRO A 158 8.58 1.28 -2.93
C PRO A 158 7.32 1.52 -3.76
N LYS A 159 6.73 0.43 -4.29
CA LYS A 159 5.43 0.50 -4.96
C LYS A 159 4.37 0.87 -3.92
N ARG A 160 3.85 2.08 -4.01
CA ARG A 160 2.82 2.59 -3.11
C ARG A 160 1.69 3.22 -3.91
N PHE A 161 0.50 3.20 -3.31
CA PHE A 161 -0.65 3.95 -3.78
C PHE A 161 -0.91 5.09 -2.81
N ILE A 162 -1.08 6.31 -3.35
CA ILE A 162 -1.40 7.51 -2.58
C ILE A 162 -2.76 8.00 -3.07
N ASN A 163 -3.74 8.04 -2.18
CA ASN A 163 -5.07 8.59 -2.46
C ASN A 163 -5.05 10.13 -2.42
N ASP A 164 -4.27 10.73 -3.30
CA ASP A 164 -4.10 12.18 -3.45
C ASP A 164 -3.79 12.48 -4.91
N THR A 165 -4.59 13.33 -5.54
CA THR A 165 -4.48 13.61 -6.98
C THR A 165 -3.25 14.41 -7.37
N ILE A 166 -2.66 15.19 -6.45
CA ILE A 166 -1.48 16.02 -6.73
C ILE A 166 -0.20 15.41 -6.17
N ARG A 167 -0.29 14.66 -5.07
CA ARG A 167 0.89 14.01 -4.47
C ARG A 167 1.08 12.58 -4.93
N SER A 168 0.14 12.00 -5.69
CA SER A 168 0.34 10.66 -6.25
C SER A 168 1.60 10.59 -7.10
N ASP A 169 2.29 9.45 -7.00
CA ASP A 169 3.47 9.17 -7.82
C ASP A 169 3.11 9.20 -9.33
N PHE A 170 1.83 8.95 -9.68
CA PHE A 170 1.32 9.17 -11.04
C PHE A 170 1.39 10.64 -11.45
N HIS A 171 0.84 11.54 -10.62
CA HIS A 171 0.76 12.96 -10.96
C HIS A 171 2.14 13.61 -11.04
N ARG A 172 3.05 13.27 -10.12
CA ARG A 172 4.44 13.77 -10.17
C ARG A 172 5.14 13.36 -11.47
N LYS A 173 4.99 12.09 -11.89
CA LYS A 173 5.55 11.60 -13.17
C LYS A 173 4.89 12.26 -14.38
N PHE A 174 3.57 12.50 -14.31
CA PHE A 174 2.85 13.21 -15.36
C PHE A 174 3.41 14.63 -15.52
N LEU A 175 3.52 15.40 -14.43
CA LEU A 175 4.10 16.75 -14.48
C LEU A 175 5.55 16.72 -14.98
N GLN A 176 6.40 15.83 -14.47
CA GLN A 176 7.78 15.68 -14.95
C GLN A 176 7.88 15.35 -16.45
N ARG A 177 6.88 14.65 -17.00
CA ARG A 177 6.85 14.26 -18.42
C ARG A 177 6.36 15.38 -19.33
N TYR A 178 5.34 16.12 -18.91
CA TYR A 178 4.62 17.08 -19.75
C TYR A 178 4.91 18.54 -19.43
N MET A 179 5.53 18.82 -18.28
CA MET A 179 5.99 20.14 -17.86
C MET A 179 7.50 20.07 -17.66
N LYS A 180 8.22 21.01 -18.29
CA LYS A 180 9.68 21.09 -18.25
C LYS A 180 10.12 22.22 -17.34
#